data_AF-A0A2T2V3B5-F1
#
_entry.id   AF-A0A2T2V3B5-F1
#
_cell.length_a   1.000
_cell.length_b   1.000
_cell.length_c   1.000
_cell.angle_alpha   90.00
_cell.angle_beta   90.00
_cell.angle_gamma   90.00
#
_symmetry.space_group_name_H-M   'P 1'
#
loop_
_entity.id
_entity.type
_entity.pdbx_description
1 polymer ?
#
loop_
_entity_poly.entity_id
_entity_poly.type
_entity_poly.pdbx_seq_one_letter_code
_entity_poly.pdbx_strand_id
1 'polypeptide(L)'
;MQALVPYAVWTIIAVVCLGIIGMLAFGVRSLVQGKAQPVTVGVMAVPAVVIVLLGLALGNWAMAAIWTTIVMFALGVLALLASGVWGLFT
;
A
#
# COMPACT_ATOMS: atom_id res chain seq x y z
N MET A 1 -11.09 -29.69 14.94
CA MET A 1 -11.31 -28.37 14.31
C MET A 1 -10.63 -27.23 15.07
N GLN A 2 -10.68 -27.17 16.41
CA GLN A 2 -10.07 -26.05 17.17
C GLN A 2 -8.53 -25.96 17.09
N ALA A 3 -7.82 -27.07 16.91
CA ALA A 3 -6.35 -27.04 16.75
C ALA A 3 -5.89 -26.68 15.33
N LEU A 4 -6.73 -26.82 14.30
CA LEU A 4 -6.33 -26.57 12.90
C LEU A 4 -6.31 -25.07 12.57
N VAL A 5 -7.23 -24.31 13.17
CA VAL A 5 -7.36 -22.85 12.99
C VAL A 5 -6.06 -22.11 13.33
N PRO A 6 -5.42 -22.29 14.49
CA PRO A 6 -4.18 -21.56 14.81
C PRO A 6 -3.03 -21.93 13.88
N TYR A 7 -2.87 -23.20 13.51
CA TYR A 7 -1.83 -23.59 12.55
C TYR A 7 -2.04 -22.92 11.19
N ALA A 8 -3.28 -22.93 10.68
CA ALA A 8 -3.62 -22.28 9.42
C ALA A 8 -3.34 -20.77 9.43
N VAL A 9 -3.63 -20.08 10.54
CA VAL A 9 -3.33 -18.64 10.69
C VAL A 9 -1.83 -18.38 10.61
N TRP A 10 -1.02 -19.18 11.31
CA TRP A 10 0.44 -19.05 11.26
C TRP A 10 1.01 -19.35 9.87
N THR A 11 0.50 -20.35 9.15
CA THR A 11 0.94 -20.62 7.77
C THR A 11 0.59 -19.47 6.85
N ILE A 12 -0.62 -18.90 6.95
CA ILE A 12 -1.02 -17.76 6.13
C ILE A 12 -0.09 -16.58 6.37
N ILE A 13 0.20 -16.24 7.63
CA ILE A 13 1.11 -15.15 7.97
C ILE A 13 2.51 -15.41 7.38
N ALA A 14 3.05 -16.62 7.52
CA ALA A 14 4.35 -16.97 6.98
C ALA A 14 4.41 -16.84 5.44
N VAL A 15 3.38 -17.31 4.75
CA VAL A 15 3.27 -17.23 3.28
C VAL A 15 3.14 -15.77 2.83
N VAL A 16 2.33 -14.97 3.52
CA VAL A 16 2.18 -13.54 3.21
C VAL A 16 3.51 -12.80 3.39
N CYS A 17 4.23 -13.04 4.50
CA CYS A 17 5.54 -12.44 4.72
C CYS A 17 6.54 -12.84 3.62
N LEU A 18 6.60 -14.11 3.24
CA LEU A 18 7.46 -14.57 2.15
C LEU A 18 7.10 -13.92 0.80
N GLY A 19 5.81 -13.78 0.52
CA GLY A 19 5.31 -13.10 -0.69
C GLY A 19 5.76 -11.63 -0.73
N ILE A 20 5.63 -10.90 0.38
CA ILE A 20 6.07 -9.51 0.49
C ILE A 20 7.58 -9.40 0.27
N ILE A 21 8.38 -10.26 0.92
CA ILE A 21 9.84 -10.27 0.75
C ILE A 21 10.21 -10.51 -0.72
N GLY A 22 9.56 -11.48 -1.37
CA GLY A 22 9.76 -11.77 -2.79
C GLY A 22 9.43 -10.55 -3.67
N MET A 23 8.27 -9.93 -3.47
CA MET A 23 7.87 -8.73 -4.21
C MET A 23 8.87 -7.58 -4.02
N LEU A 24 9.38 -7.37 -2.81
CA LEU A 24 10.38 -6.33 -2.53
C LEU A 24 11.70 -6.64 -3.24
N ALA A 25 12.19 -7.88 -3.18
CA ALA A 25 13.45 -8.27 -3.82
C ALA A 25 13.38 -8.13 -5.36
N PHE A 26 12.29 -8.59 -5.98
CA PHE A 26 12.08 -8.44 -7.42
C PHE A 26 11.78 -6.99 -7.82
N GLY A 27 11.10 -6.23 -6.97
CA GLY A 27 10.85 -4.80 -7.17
C GLY A 27 12.14 -3.98 -7.17
N VAL A 28 13.02 -4.18 -6.19
CA VAL A 28 14.33 -3.52 -6.11
C VAL A 28 15.19 -3.91 -7.32
N ARG A 29 15.21 -5.20 -7.69
CA ARG A 29 15.92 -5.64 -8.91
C ARG A 29 15.39 -4.94 -10.16
N SER A 30 14.08 -4.76 -10.29
CA SER A 30 13.45 -4.08 -11.42
C SER A 30 13.88 -2.61 -11.52
N LEU A 31 13.96 -1.92 -10.37
CA LEU A 31 14.44 -0.54 -10.28
C LEU A 31 15.92 -0.41 -10.68
N VAL A 32 16.78 -1.30 -10.17
CA VAL A 32 18.23 -1.32 -10.50
C VAL A 32 18.46 -1.61 -11.98
N GLN A 33 17.62 -2.44 -12.59
CA GLN A 33 17.67 -2.75 -14.03
C GLN A 33 17.09 -1.63 -14.92
N GLY A 34 16.60 -0.52 -14.33
CA GLY A 34 16.01 0.60 -15.07
C GLY A 34 14.69 0.27 -15.77
N LYS A 35 14.07 -0.87 -15.47
CA LYS A 35 12.82 -1.33 -16.09
C LYS A 35 11.60 -0.57 -15.58
N ALA A 36 11.71 0.05 -14.41
CA ALA A 36 10.67 0.83 -13.78
C ALA A 36 11.17 2.24 -13.45
N GLN A 37 10.35 3.25 -13.75
CA GLN A 37 10.67 4.63 -13.38
C GLN A 37 10.52 4.81 -11.86
N PRO A 38 11.56 5.28 -11.14
CA PRO A 38 11.56 5.33 -9.69
C PRO A 38 10.48 6.26 -9.12
N VAL A 39 10.14 7.32 -9.86
CA VAL A 39 9.05 8.24 -9.49
C VAL A 39 7.70 7.51 -9.47
N THR A 40 7.39 6.76 -10.52
CA THR A 40 6.14 6.00 -10.63
C THR A 40 6.03 4.94 -9.53
N VAL A 41 7.14 4.25 -9.23
CA VAL A 41 7.18 3.26 -8.14
C VAL A 41 6.99 3.93 -6.78
N GLY A 42 7.61 5.10 -6.56
CA GLY A 42 7.42 5.89 -5.34
C GLY A 42 5.97 6.29 -5.12
N VAL A 43 5.27 6.74 -6.17
CA VAL A 43 3.84 7.10 -6.09
C VAL A 43 2.98 5.88 -5.80
N MET A 44 3.27 4.73 -6.43
CA MET A 44 2.55 3.48 -6.14
C MET A 44 2.76 2.97 -4.72
N ALA A 45 3.88 3.31 -4.07
CA ALA A 45 4.15 2.94 -2.68
C ALA A 45 3.43 3.81 -1.64
N VAL A 46 2.88 4.96 -2.03
CA VAL A 46 2.25 5.92 -1.11
C VAL A 46 1.17 5.29 -0.21
N PRO A 47 0.22 4.47 -0.70
CA PRO A 47 -0.77 3.83 0.15
C PRO A 47 -0.16 2.91 1.23
N ALA A 48 0.90 2.19 0.87
CA ALA A 48 1.62 1.30 1.78
C ALA A 48 2.38 2.09 2.86
N VAL A 49 2.93 3.25 2.52
CA VAL A 49 3.57 4.14 3.50
C VAL A 49 2.53 4.73 4.46
N VAL A 50 1.39 5.18 3.94
CA VAL A 50 0.34 5.79 4.77
C VAL A 50 -0.27 4.80 5.75
N ILE A 51 -0.53 3.55 5.34
CA ILE A 51 -1.07 2.53 6.27
C ILE A 51 -0.07 2.19 7.38
N VAL A 52 1.22 2.13 7.06
CA VAL A 52 2.27 1.86 8.06
C VAL A 52 2.37 3.01 9.05
N LEU A 53 2.41 4.26 8.58
CA LEU A 53 2.48 5.44 9.44
C LEU A 53 1.24 5.56 10.34
N LEU A 54 0.04 5.37 9.78
CA LEU A 54 -1.21 5.39 10.55
C LEU A 54 -1.31 4.21 11.53
N GLY A 55 -0.83 3.03 11.14
CA GLY A 55 -0.77 1.85 11.99
C GLY A 55 0.12 2.07 13.21
N LEU A 56 1.29 2.68 13.01
CA LEU A 56 2.21 3.05 14.08
C LEU A 56 1.66 4.18 14.97
N ALA A 57 0.96 5.17 14.39
CA ALA A 57 0.42 6.30 15.13
C ALA A 57 -0.83 5.97 15.96
N LEU A 58 -1.75 5.17 15.41
CA LEU A 58 -3.03 4.84 16.05
C LEU A 58 -2.94 3.61 16.97
N GLY A 59 -1.92 2.77 16.82
CA GLY A 59 -1.79 1.49 17.54
C GLY A 59 -2.88 0.46 17.18
N ASN A 60 -3.77 0.78 16.24
CA ASN A 60 -4.85 -0.07 15.78
C ASN A 60 -4.79 -0.21 14.25
N TRP A 61 -4.31 -1.36 13.80
CA TRP A 61 -4.11 -1.66 12.37
C TRP A 61 -5.41 -1.72 11.57
N ALA A 62 -6.52 -2.15 12.19
CA ALA A 62 -7.82 -2.17 11.51
C ALA A 62 -8.32 -0.74 11.26
N MET A 63 -8.21 0.13 12.27
CA MET A 63 -8.59 1.53 12.14
C MET A 63 -7.66 2.27 11.16
N ALA A 64 -6.36 1.99 11.17
CA ALA A 64 -5.40 2.54 10.22
C ALA A 64 -5.70 2.17 8.76
N ALA A 65 -6.12 0.93 8.50
CA ALA A 65 -6.52 0.50 7.15
C ALA A 65 -7.76 1.28 6.65
N ILE A 66 -8.75 1.48 7.52
CA ILE A 66 -9.95 2.27 7.21
C ILE A 66 -9.57 3.71 6.90
N TRP A 67 -8.79 4.35 7.78
CA TRP A 67 -8.35 5.74 7.56
C TRP A 67 -7.48 5.90 6.32
N THR A 68 -6.60 4.94 6.03
CA THR A 68 -5.81 4.97 4.79
C THR A 68 -6.71 4.97 3.57
N THR A 69 -7.74 4.13 3.57
CA THR A 69 -8.72 4.06 2.47
C THR A 69 -9.45 5.40 2.30
N ILE A 70 -9.90 6.00 3.42
CA ILE A 70 -10.59 7.31 3.41
C ILE A 70 -9.66 8.41 2.89
N VAL A 71 -8.41 8.46 3.37
CA VAL A 71 -7.44 9.48 2.96
C VAL A 71 -7.08 9.35 1.49
N MET A 72 -6.80 8.13 1.01
CA MET A 72 -6.49 7.90 -0.40
C MET A 72 -7.68 8.22 -1.29
N PHE A 73 -8.90 7.90 -0.86
CA PHE A 73 -10.11 8.28 -1.57
C PHE A 73 -10.28 9.80 -1.63
N ALA A 74 -10.09 10.52 -0.51
CA ALA A 74 -10.18 11.97 -0.48
C ALA A 74 -9.12 12.62 -1.39
N LEU A 75 -7.88 12.12 -1.38
CA LEU A 75 -6.83 12.56 -2.30
C LEU A 75 -7.21 12.29 -3.76
N GLY A 76 -7.80 11.14 -4.06
CA GLY A 76 -8.30 10.82 -5.40
C GLY A 76 -9.40 11.78 -5.87
N VAL A 77 -10.36 12.11 -5.00
CA VAL A 77 -11.41 13.08 -5.29
C VAL A 77 -10.82 14.47 -5.53
N LEU A 78 -9.90 14.92 -4.68
CA LEU A 78 -9.22 16.21 -4.84
C LEU A 78 -8.42 16.25 -6.16
N ALA A 79 -7.72 15.17 -6.50
CA ALA A 79 -6.98 15.08 -7.76
C ALA A 79 -7.92 15.15 -8.97
N LEU A 80 -9.06 14.46 -8.93
CA LEU A 80 -10.08 14.52 -9.99
C LEU A 80 -10.65 15.92 -10.12
N LEU A 81 -11.06 16.56 -9.02
CA LEU A 81 -11.58 17.92 -9.02
C LEU A 81 -10.55 18.93 -9.54
N ALA A 82 -9.31 18.84 -9.06
CA ALA A 82 -8.23 19.68 -9.55
C ALA A 82 -8.01 19.48 -11.05
N SER A 83 -7.93 18.23 -11.53
CA SER A 83 -7.74 17.96 -12.95
C SER A 83 -8.88 18.51 -13.83
N GLY A 84 -10.13 18.42 -13.34
CA GLY A 84 -11.29 18.98 -14.02
C GLY A 84 -11.27 20.50 -14.08
N VAL A 85 -10.90 21.17 -12.99
CA VAL A 85 -10.79 22.64 -12.93
C VAL A 85 -9.63 23.15 -13.79
N TRP A 86 -8.45 22.53 -13.69
CA TRP A 86 -7.29 22.90 -14.49
C TRP A 86 -7.52 22.70 -15.99
N GLY A 87 -8.25 21.64 -16.37
CA GLY A 87 -8.65 21.40 -17.76
C GLY A 87 -9.61 22.44 -18.36
N LEU A 88 -10.18 23.35 -17.56
CA LEU A 88 -10.97 24.48 -18.06
C LEU A 88 -10.10 25.69 -18.44
N PHE A 89 -8.86 25.75 -17.94
CA PHE A 89 -7.95 26.87 -18.14
C PHE A 89 -6.83 26.58 -19.15
N THR A 90 -6.83 25.38 -19.73
CA THR A 90 -5.90 24.92 -20.78
C THR A 90 -6.68 24.49 -22.01
#